data_AF-A0A3L7LR58-F1
#
_entry.id   AF-A0A3L7LR58-F1
#
_cell.length_a   1.000
_cell.length_b   1.000
_cell.length_c   1.000
_cell.angle_alpha   90.00
_cell.angle_beta   90.00
_cell.angle_gamma   90.00
#
_symmetry.space_group_name_H-M   'P 1'
#
loop_
_entity.id
_entity.type
_entity.pdbx_description
1 polymer ?
#
loop_
_entity_poly.entity_id
_entity_poly.type
_entity_poly.pdbx_seq_one_letter_code
_entity_poly.pdbx_strand_id
1 'polypeptide(L)' 'MGSRGLCSALLAAEIVAAQIFGEPLPVTRTVAQALNPNRFWVRKLLKGREITQPRRSPPVKGV' A
#
# COMPACT_ATOMS: atom_id res chain seq x y z
N MET A 1 8.98 11.06 -0.52
CA MET A 1 8.24 11.89 -1.50
C MET A 1 9.26 12.71 -2.27
N GLY A 2 9.14 12.84 -3.59
CA GLY A 2 10.14 13.57 -4.40
C GLY A 2 10.19 15.07 -4.10
N SER A 3 10.45 15.91 -5.09
CA SER A 3 10.53 17.37 -4.93
C SER A 3 9.26 18.06 -4.38
N ARG A 4 8.12 17.36 -4.31
CA ARG A 4 6.84 17.85 -3.77
C ARG A 4 6.53 17.39 -2.33
N GLY A 5 7.55 16.94 -1.61
CA GLY A 5 7.40 16.36 -0.27
C GLY A 5 6.78 17.31 0.75
N LEU A 6 7.12 18.60 0.76
CA LEU A 6 6.58 19.56 1.75
C LEU A 6 5.06 19.72 1.67
N CYS A 7 4.53 19.79 0.44
CA CYS A 7 3.09 19.97 0.23
C CYS A 7 2.28 18.70 0.53
N SER A 8 2.89 17.52 0.38
CA SER A 8 2.24 16.22 0.59
C SER A 8 2.53 15.58 1.96
N ALA A 9 3.50 16.11 2.71
CA ALA A 9 3.91 15.64 4.03
C ALA A 9 2.77 15.66 5.05
N LEU A 10 2.05 16.78 5.13
CA LEU A 10 0.99 16.96 6.13
C LEU A 10 -0.16 15.98 5.90
N LEU A 11 -0.66 15.89 4.66
CA LEU A 11 -1.72 14.95 4.30
C LEU A 11 -1.28 13.49 4.50
N ALA A 12 -0.03 13.15 4.18
CA ALA A 12 0.50 11.82 4.39
C ALA A 12 0.62 11.47 5.88
N ALA A 13 1.01 12.44 6.72
CA ALA A 13 1.10 12.26 8.17
C ALA A 13 -0.29 11.98 8.77
N GLU A 14 -1.32 12.72 8.35
CA GLU A 14 -2.70 12.52 8.80
C GLU A 14 -3.24 11.14 8.39
N ILE A 15 -2.98 10.70 7.16
CA ILE A 15 -3.36 9.35 6.69
C ILE A 15 -2.73 8.27 7.56
N VAL A 16 -1.44 8.42 7.91
CA VAL A 16 -0.75 7.45 8.77
C VAL A 16 -1.29 7.48 10.19
N ALA A 17 -1.55 8.67 10.74
CA ALA A 17 -2.17 8.81 12.06
C ALA A 17 -3.54 8.12 12.10
N ALA A 18 -4.43 8.43 11.15
CA ALA A 18 -5.75 7.80 11.06
C ALA A 18 -5.65 6.27 10.93
N GLN A 19 -4.66 5.74 10.21
CA GLN A 19 -4.42 4.29 10.12
C GLN A 19 -3.97 3.66 11.44
N ILE A 20 -3.09 4.35 12.19
CA ILE A 20 -2.60 3.87 13.50
C ILE A 20 -3.73 3.84 14.52
N PHE A 21 -4.58 4.86 14.54
CA PHE A 21 -5.68 4.99 15.49
C PHE A 21 -6.97 4.30 15.03
N GLY A 22 -7.01 3.75 13.81
CA GLY A 22 -8.20 3.08 13.28
C GLY A 22 -9.35 4.04 12.94
N GLU A 23 -9.02 5.31 12.71
CA GLU A 23 -9.97 6.35 12.35
C GLU A 23 -10.30 6.34 10.84
N PRO A 24 -11.44 6.94 10.45
CA PRO A 24 -11.76 7.09 9.02
C PRO A 24 -10.68 7.87 8.28
N LEU A 25 -10.29 7.39 7.09
CA LEU A 25 -9.27 8.03 6.28
C LEU A 25 -9.76 9.38 5.71
N PRO A 26 -8.94 10.45 5.72
CA PRO A 26 -9.29 11.77 5.18
C PRO A 26 -9.23 11.82 3.64
N VAL A 27 -9.25 10.66 2.98
CA VAL A 27 -9.10 10.54 1.52
C VAL A 27 -10.02 9.46 0.97
N THR A 28 -10.31 9.55 -0.32
CA THR A 28 -11.12 8.53 -1.00
C THR A 28 -10.40 7.18 -1.06
N ARG A 29 -11.17 6.10 -1.20
CA ARG A 29 -10.64 4.74 -1.31
C ARG A 29 -9.67 4.56 -2.47
N THR A 30 -9.87 5.27 -3.59
CA THR A 30 -8.97 5.22 -4.76
C THR A 30 -7.61 5.84 -4.43
N VAL A 31 -7.58 6.96 -3.71
CA VAL A 31 -6.33 7.60 -3.24
C VAL A 31 -5.63 6.72 -2.21
N ALA A 32 -6.38 6.14 -1.26
CA ALA A 32 -5.82 5.21 -0.28
C ALA A 32 -5.17 3.98 -0.94
N GLN A 33 -5.80 3.42 -1.98
CA GLN A 33 -5.22 2.32 -2.77
C GLN A 33 -3.98 2.75 -3.58
N ALA A 34 -3.95 3.99 -4.07
CA ALA A 34 -2.80 4.52 -4.78
C ALA A 34 -1.57 4.73 -3.87
N LEU A 35 -1.81 5.08 -2.60
CA LEU A 35 -0.77 5.28 -1.58
C LEU A 35 -0.29 3.97 -0.93
N ASN A 36 -1.08 2.90 -1.02
CA ASN A 36 -0.73 1.62 -0.40
C ASN A 36 0.63 1.10 -0.90
N PRO A 37 1.58 0.72 -0.01
CA PRO A 37 2.89 0.22 -0.42
C PRO A 37 2.82 -1.01 -1.33
N ASN A 38 1.80 -1.85 -1.14
CA ASN A 38 1.59 -3.08 -1.91
C ASN A 38 0.89 -2.85 -3.27
N ARG A 39 0.58 -1.60 -3.62
CA ARG A 39 -0.14 -1.20 -4.86
C ARG A 39 0.35 -1.92 -6.11
N PHE A 40 1.66 -2.05 -6.30
CA PHE A 40 2.21 -2.65 -7.51
C PHE A 40 1.99 -4.16 -7.57
N TRP A 41 2.11 -4.84 -6.43
CA TRP A 41 1.85 -6.27 -6.34
C TRP A 41 0.37 -6.57 -6.51
N VAL A 42 -0.50 -5.82 -5.83
CA VAL A 42 -1.96 -5.96 -5.97
C VAL A 42 -2.38 -5.79 -7.43
N ARG A 43 -1.84 -4.79 -8.14
CA ARG A 43 -2.11 -4.60 -9.58
C ARG A 43 -1.64 -5.77 -10.46
N LYS A 44 -0.55 -6.46 -10.09
CA LYS A 44 -0.08 -7.66 -10.79
C LYS A 44 -0.99 -8.86 -10.51
N LEU A 45 -1.33 -9.07 -9.23
CA LEU A 45 -2.23 -10.14 -8.78
C LEU A 45 -3.61 -10.03 -9.43
N LEU A 46 -4.20 -8.83 -9.47
CA LEU A 46 -5.49 -8.58 -10.13
C LEU A 46 -5.46 -8.86 -11.65
N LYS A 47 -4.26 -8.88 -12.26
CA LYS A 47 -4.05 -9.21 -13.67
C LYS A 47 -3.58 -10.65 -13.89
N GLY A 48 -3.58 -11.49 -12.84
CA GLY A 48 -3.10 -12.87 -12.91
C GLY A 48 -1.60 -13.01 -13.15
N ARG A 49 -0.80 -11.96 -12.91
CA ARG A 49 0.66 -12.03 -13.09
C ARG A 49 1.34 -12.48 -11.81
N GLU A 50 2.37 -13.29 -11.98
CA GLU A 50 3.22 -13.72 -10.88
C GLU A 50 3.91 -12.51 -10.21
N ILE A 51 3.94 -12.53 -8.89
CA ILE A 51 4.67 -11.57 -8.08
C ILE A 51 5.96 -12.22 -7.60
N THR A 52 7.11 -11.66 -7.98
CA THR A 52 8.39 -12.03 -7.39
C THR A 52 8.40 -11.54 -5.94
N GLN A 53 8.00 -12.40 -5.00
CA GLN A 53 8.15 -12.11 -3.58
C GLN A 53 9.62 -12.31 -3.19
N PRO A 54 10.29 -11.31 -2.60
CA PRO A 54 11.58 -11.55 -1.97
C PRO A 54 11.32 -12.47 -0.76
N ARG A 55 11.54 -13.78 -0.95
CA ARG A 55 11.50 -14.85 0.08
C ARG A 55 10.61 -14.53 1.29
N ARG A 56 9.29 -14.67 1.13
CA ARG A 56 8.52 -15.32 2.20
C ARG A 56 8.82 -16.82 2.09
N SER A 57 8.92 -17.48 3.23
CA SER A 57 9.19 -18.91 3.40
C SER A 57 8.63 -19.79 2.27
N PRO A 58 9.33 -20.88 1.89
CA PRO A 58 8.93 -21.70 0.75
C PRO A 58 7.47 -22.14 0.87
N PRO A 59 6.74 -22.25 -0.25
CA PRO A 59 5.40 -22.81 -0.22
C PRO A 59 5.46 -24.20 0.42
N VAL A 60 4.74 -24.40 1.52
CA VAL A 60 4.59 -25.73 2.12
C VAL A 60 3.85 -26.58 1.09
N LYS A 61 4.57 -27.50 0.41
CA LYS A 61 3.94 -28.55 -0.38
C LYS A 61 3.26 -29.50 0.59
N GLY A 62 1.95 -29.66 0.46
CA GLY A 62 1.19 -30.68 1.20
C GLY A 62 -0.30 -30.34 1.29
N VAL A 63 -1.04 -30.58 0.21
CA VAL A 63 -1.76 -31.85 -0.01
C VAL A 63 -1.51 -32.27 -1.47
#